data_AF-A0A117RM70-F1
#
_entry.id   AF-A0A117RM70-F1
#
_cell.length_a   1.000
_cell.length_b   1.000
_cell.length_c   1.000
_cell.angle_alpha   90.00
_cell.angle_beta   90.00
_cell.angle_gamma   90.00
#
_symmetry.space_group_name_H-M   'P 1'
#
loop_
_entity.id
_entity.type
_entity.pdbx_description
1 polymer ?
#
loop_
_entity_poly.entity_id
_entity_poly.type
_entity_poly.pdbx_seq_one_letter_code
_entity_poly.pdbx_strand_id
1 'polypeptide(L)'
;MFTASWIASPQLPSEGFTPNWSREGFWRQSLRQVVRLSAGGGRVRVRLSHAYGASPVRIAAASVGRTAAGAAVEPGSLVRLTFGDAADAEIPARGELVSDDVPLAVAAGESVTVTLYFDTTTGPATFHAQAFTPGYRGEGDLSGATGGEGFDAATESWYFLSAVEVDSGRGDGVALFGDSITDGFGSTPGADRRWSDALADRTGRPVLNAGIGGNLLLNDSAWYGDGGVRRLRRDVLDRPGIDTLVVLLGLNDIGFSETDEQPTYKPAPVVEAGELIAGHRELIRQGRAAGLRVVGATLLPFGGSDHWGERAAKVSHELNEWIRCSGECDGGYDVVVDLNRALADPEDPDRLRPAYDLGDHLHPNDVGYGLMAEVVARRLQPRADGGCRARAAEPHIDTAPRP
;
A
#
# COMPACT_ATOMS: atom_id res chain seq x y z
N MET A 1 -14.98 -18.05 -4.60
CA MET A 1 -14.40 -17.42 -3.39
C MET A 1 -13.73 -16.13 -3.86
N PHE A 2 -13.90 -15.02 -3.15
CA PHE A 2 -13.29 -13.76 -3.53
C PHE A 2 -11.85 -13.66 -3.02
N THR A 3 -11.03 -12.93 -3.77
CA THR A 3 -9.64 -12.58 -3.47
C THR A 3 -9.51 -11.07 -3.62
N ALA A 4 -8.89 -10.39 -2.66
CA ALA A 4 -8.52 -9.00 -2.84
C ALA A 4 -7.49 -8.89 -3.97
N SER A 5 -7.79 -8.05 -4.96
CA SER A 5 -6.92 -7.82 -6.13
C SER A 5 -6.21 -6.48 -6.04
N TRP A 6 -6.82 -5.53 -5.33
CA TRP A 6 -6.28 -4.22 -5.03
C TRP A 6 -6.85 -3.73 -3.69
N ILE A 7 -6.07 -2.98 -2.91
CA ILE A 7 -6.51 -2.30 -1.67
C ILE A 7 -5.91 -0.90 -1.58
N ALA A 8 -6.50 -0.06 -0.74
CA ALA A 8 -5.88 1.17 -0.24
C ALA A 8 -6.16 1.31 1.26
N SER A 9 -5.15 1.71 2.02
CA SER A 9 -5.29 1.93 3.46
C SER A 9 -5.92 3.31 3.71
N PRO A 10 -7.05 3.40 4.44
CA PRO A 10 -7.73 4.66 4.66
C PRO A 10 -6.96 5.55 5.66
N GLN A 11 -7.05 6.86 5.43
CA GLN A 11 -6.52 7.94 6.26
C GLN A 11 -7.62 8.96 6.61
N LEU A 12 -7.37 9.69 7.68
CA LEU A 12 -8.15 10.85 8.09
C LEU A 12 -8.14 11.93 6.99
N PRO A 13 -9.28 12.61 6.73
CA PRO A 13 -9.28 13.77 5.85
C PRO A 13 -8.27 14.82 6.33
N SER A 14 -7.39 15.27 5.45
CA SER A 14 -6.30 16.19 5.79
C SER A 14 -5.94 17.10 4.61
N GLU A 15 -5.14 18.13 4.87
CA GLU A 15 -4.63 18.99 3.79
C GLU A 15 -3.70 18.22 2.85
N GLY A 16 -3.00 17.19 3.35
CA GLY A 16 -2.12 16.34 2.57
C GLY A 16 -0.89 17.07 2.02
N PHE A 17 -0.06 16.34 1.27
CA PHE A 17 1.14 16.90 0.62
C PHE A 17 0.86 17.49 -0.77
N THR A 18 -0.27 17.10 -1.36
CA THR A 18 -0.72 17.52 -2.69
C THR A 18 -2.19 17.94 -2.64
N PRO A 19 -2.64 18.81 -3.56
CA PRO A 19 -4.04 19.19 -3.64
C PRO A 19 -4.96 17.97 -3.72
N ASN A 20 -5.89 17.89 -2.78
CA ASN A 20 -6.87 16.81 -2.67
C ASN A 20 -8.23 17.36 -2.21
N TRP A 21 -9.24 16.51 -2.19
CA TRP A 21 -10.63 16.88 -1.92
C TRP A 21 -11.12 16.34 -0.58
N SER A 22 -10.23 15.81 0.27
CA SER A 22 -10.66 15.04 1.45
C SER A 22 -11.36 15.92 2.49
N ARG A 23 -10.89 17.15 2.70
CA ARG A 23 -11.52 18.11 3.65
C ARG A 23 -12.81 18.72 3.11
N GLU A 24 -12.88 18.97 1.81
CA GLU A 24 -14.06 19.52 1.13
C GLU A 24 -15.18 18.47 1.04
N GLY A 25 -14.83 17.24 0.68
CA GLY A 25 -15.77 16.20 0.32
C GLY A 25 -16.32 16.39 -1.09
N PHE A 26 -17.50 15.83 -1.32
CA PHE A 26 -18.19 15.84 -2.60
C PHE A 26 -19.65 16.26 -2.42
N TRP A 27 -20.21 16.91 -3.42
CA TRP A 27 -21.63 17.26 -3.48
C TRP A 27 -22.08 17.43 -4.92
N ARG A 28 -23.10 16.67 -5.35
CA ARG A 28 -23.61 16.63 -6.74
C ARG A 28 -22.50 16.35 -7.75
N GLN A 29 -21.58 15.47 -7.39
CA GLN A 29 -20.38 15.18 -8.16
C GLN A 29 -20.18 13.68 -8.31
N SER A 30 -19.61 13.29 -9.43
CA SER A 30 -19.09 11.95 -9.70
C SER A 30 -17.58 11.91 -9.45
N LEU A 31 -17.14 10.94 -8.65
CA LEU A 31 -15.76 10.61 -8.40
C LEU A 31 -15.41 9.34 -9.18
N ARG A 32 -14.37 9.39 -10.02
CA ARG A 32 -13.93 8.28 -10.86
C ARG A 32 -12.49 7.91 -10.55
N GLN A 33 -12.24 6.64 -10.22
CA GLN A 33 -10.99 6.19 -9.62
C GLN A 33 -10.44 5.00 -10.39
N VAL A 34 -9.22 5.13 -10.90
CA VAL A 34 -8.52 4.07 -11.63
C VAL A 34 -7.69 3.26 -10.65
N VAL A 35 -7.76 1.94 -10.75
CA VAL A 35 -6.95 1.00 -9.94
C VAL A 35 -6.45 -0.15 -10.79
N ARG A 36 -5.15 -0.46 -10.71
CA ARG A 36 -4.55 -1.63 -11.36
C ARG A 36 -4.73 -2.87 -10.48
N LEU A 37 -5.25 -3.94 -11.08
CA LEU A 37 -5.58 -5.18 -10.39
C LEU A 37 -4.40 -6.16 -10.43
N SER A 38 -4.03 -6.74 -9.30
CA SER A 38 -2.96 -7.76 -9.24
C SER A 38 -3.46 -9.20 -9.51
N ALA A 39 -4.78 -9.40 -9.49
CA ALA A 39 -5.45 -10.67 -9.78
C ALA A 39 -6.64 -10.47 -10.74
N GLY A 40 -6.82 -11.41 -11.66
CA GLY A 40 -7.95 -11.46 -12.59
C GLY A 40 -9.10 -12.33 -12.10
N GLY A 41 -10.28 -12.16 -12.71
CA GLY A 41 -11.50 -12.90 -12.39
C GLY A 41 -12.61 -12.63 -13.40
N GLY A 42 -13.74 -13.33 -13.25
CA GLY A 42 -14.95 -13.13 -14.06
C GLY A 42 -15.97 -12.19 -13.42
N ARG A 43 -15.91 -12.03 -12.09
CA ARG A 43 -16.79 -11.17 -11.31
C ARG A 43 -15.99 -10.27 -10.40
N VAL A 44 -16.45 -9.03 -10.27
CA VAL A 44 -15.81 -7.98 -9.46
C VAL A 44 -16.80 -7.47 -8.42
N ARG A 45 -16.31 -7.14 -7.23
CA ARG A 45 -17.03 -6.32 -6.25
C ARG A 45 -16.08 -5.29 -5.64
N VAL A 46 -16.65 -4.20 -5.14
CA VAL A 46 -15.88 -3.12 -4.51
C VAL A 46 -16.19 -3.02 -3.02
N ARG A 47 -15.19 -2.62 -2.25
CA ARG A 47 -15.34 -2.22 -0.85
C ARG A 47 -15.12 -0.74 -0.68
N LEU A 48 -16.09 -0.11 -0.03
CA LEU A 48 -16.05 1.28 0.34
C LEU A 48 -15.84 1.41 1.85
N SER A 49 -15.06 2.39 2.28
CA SER A 49 -14.71 2.68 3.67
C SER A 49 -15.02 4.12 4.02
N HIS A 50 -15.72 4.32 5.13
CA HIS A 50 -15.93 5.60 5.77
C HIS A 50 -15.40 5.57 7.21
N ALA A 51 -14.22 4.95 7.38
CA ALA A 51 -13.59 4.68 8.67
C ALA A 51 -13.50 5.90 9.60
N TYR A 52 -13.36 7.10 9.03
CA TYR A 52 -13.10 8.32 9.80
C TYR A 52 -14.24 9.32 9.84
N GLY A 53 -15.32 9.11 9.09
CA GLY A 53 -16.43 10.05 9.09
C GLY A 53 -17.44 9.79 10.19
N ALA A 54 -18.14 10.87 10.57
CA ALA A 54 -19.01 10.90 11.74
C ALA A 54 -20.50 10.72 11.42
N SER A 55 -20.88 10.76 10.13
CA SER A 55 -22.26 10.61 9.65
C SER A 55 -22.28 9.66 8.44
N PRO A 56 -23.38 8.94 8.17
CA PRO A 56 -23.46 8.12 6.97
C PRO A 56 -23.28 8.93 5.68
N VAL A 57 -22.68 8.31 4.66
CA VAL A 57 -22.49 8.88 3.32
C VAL A 57 -23.35 8.13 2.32
N ARG A 58 -24.23 8.83 1.62
CA ARG A 58 -25.08 8.26 0.57
C ARG A 58 -24.32 8.14 -0.75
N ILE A 59 -24.32 6.93 -1.32
CA ILE A 59 -23.92 6.64 -2.69
C ILE A 59 -25.19 6.58 -3.53
N ALA A 60 -25.40 7.57 -4.39
CA ALA A 60 -26.60 7.67 -5.22
C ALA A 60 -26.55 6.77 -6.46
N ALA A 61 -25.35 6.58 -7.00
CA ALA A 61 -25.08 5.61 -8.05
C ALA A 61 -23.60 5.19 -8.00
N ALA A 62 -23.32 3.97 -8.47
CA ALA A 62 -21.96 3.49 -8.63
C ALA A 62 -21.84 2.59 -9.87
N SER A 63 -20.66 2.57 -10.47
CA SER A 63 -20.35 1.72 -11.62
C SER A 63 -18.89 1.31 -11.64
N VAL A 64 -18.59 0.25 -12.39
CA VAL A 64 -17.24 -0.24 -12.65
C VAL A 64 -17.11 -0.61 -14.12
N GLY A 65 -15.95 -0.35 -14.72
CA GLY A 65 -15.62 -0.79 -16.07
C GLY A 65 -14.13 -1.01 -16.24
N ARG A 66 -13.72 -1.68 -17.31
CA ARG A 66 -12.29 -1.79 -17.65
C ARG A 66 -11.79 -0.42 -18.07
N THR A 67 -10.65 0.00 -17.55
CA THR A 67 -10.06 1.30 -17.86
C THR A 67 -9.59 1.33 -19.30
N ALA A 68 -9.94 2.40 -20.03
CA ALA A 68 -9.36 2.73 -21.33
C ALA A 68 -8.25 3.77 -21.13
N ALA A 69 -8.36 4.95 -21.74
CA ALA A 69 -7.41 6.04 -21.55
C ALA A 69 -7.97 7.13 -20.61
N GLY A 70 -7.18 7.54 -19.63
CA GLY A 70 -7.56 8.57 -18.66
C GLY A 70 -8.86 8.20 -17.90
N ALA A 71 -9.86 9.10 -17.94
CA ALA A 71 -11.16 8.88 -17.31
C ALA A 71 -12.12 7.98 -18.12
N ALA A 72 -11.73 7.54 -19.32
CA ALA A 72 -12.57 6.69 -20.16
C ALA A 72 -12.52 5.21 -19.72
N VAL A 73 -13.59 4.49 -20.05
CA VAL A 73 -13.68 3.03 -19.89
C VAL A 73 -13.90 2.37 -21.24
N GLU A 74 -13.50 1.11 -21.34
CA GLU A 74 -13.67 0.31 -22.55
C GLU A 74 -15.16 0.17 -22.90
N PRO A 75 -15.58 0.47 -24.14
CA PRO A 75 -16.96 0.32 -24.58
C PRO A 75 -17.52 -1.08 -24.30
N GLY A 76 -18.73 -1.14 -23.76
CA GLY A 76 -19.39 -2.40 -23.40
C GLY A 76 -18.88 -3.08 -22.13
N SER A 77 -17.92 -2.49 -21.41
CA SER A 77 -17.43 -3.01 -20.12
C SER A 77 -18.03 -2.34 -18.90
N LEU A 78 -18.75 -1.22 -19.07
CA LEU A 78 -19.32 -0.47 -17.96
C LEU A 78 -20.52 -1.20 -17.37
N VAL A 79 -20.46 -1.53 -16.09
CA VAL A 79 -21.50 -2.23 -15.35
C VAL A 79 -21.89 -1.41 -14.13
N ARG A 80 -23.19 -1.27 -13.89
CA ARG A 80 -23.71 -0.63 -12.68
C ARG A 80 -23.47 -1.52 -11.47
N LEU A 81 -23.01 -0.93 -10.37
CA LEU A 81 -22.90 -1.59 -9.08
C LEU A 81 -24.20 -1.44 -8.29
N THR A 82 -24.55 -2.47 -7.54
CA THR A 82 -25.68 -2.49 -6.59
C THR A 82 -25.20 -2.87 -5.20
N PHE A 83 -26.05 -2.67 -4.20
CA PHE A 83 -25.76 -2.98 -2.80
C PHE A 83 -27.00 -3.63 -2.17
N GLY A 84 -26.99 -4.95 -2.03
CA GLY A 84 -28.18 -5.69 -1.61
C GLY A 84 -29.33 -5.51 -2.60
N ASP A 85 -29.04 -5.62 -3.90
CA ASP A 85 -29.95 -5.39 -5.04
C ASP A 85 -30.44 -3.93 -5.21
N ALA A 86 -30.08 -3.02 -4.29
CA ALA A 86 -30.43 -1.61 -4.38
C ALA A 86 -29.42 -0.84 -5.24
N ALA A 87 -29.92 0.15 -5.97
CA ALA A 87 -29.15 0.93 -6.92
C ALA A 87 -28.39 2.10 -6.26
N ASP A 88 -28.71 2.39 -5.00
CA ASP A 88 -28.15 3.37 -4.09
C ASP A 88 -27.95 2.73 -2.70
N ALA A 89 -27.08 3.33 -1.88
CA ALA A 89 -26.76 2.81 -0.55
C ALA A 89 -26.19 3.90 0.37
N GLU A 90 -26.00 3.56 1.65
CA GLU A 90 -25.27 4.38 2.60
C GLU A 90 -24.06 3.63 3.13
N ILE A 91 -22.90 4.29 3.12
CA ILE A 91 -21.74 3.84 3.90
C ILE A 91 -21.96 4.35 5.33
N PRO A 92 -22.06 3.47 6.34
CA PRO A 92 -22.27 3.90 7.72
C PRO A 92 -21.09 4.72 8.24
N ALA A 93 -21.37 5.63 9.18
CA ALA A 93 -20.32 6.34 9.93
C ALA A 93 -19.36 5.34 10.57
N ARG A 94 -18.04 5.57 10.41
CA ARG A 94 -16.98 4.71 10.92
C ARG A 94 -17.08 3.24 10.46
N GLY A 95 -17.69 2.99 9.31
CA GLY A 95 -17.91 1.63 8.81
C GLY A 95 -17.52 1.44 7.35
N GLU A 96 -17.90 0.28 6.82
CA GLU A 96 -17.61 -0.15 5.45
C GLU A 96 -18.89 -0.62 4.75
N LEU A 97 -18.86 -0.61 3.43
CA LEU A 97 -19.92 -1.11 2.56
C LEU A 97 -19.29 -1.95 1.43
N VAL A 98 -19.88 -3.10 1.13
CA VAL A 98 -19.45 -3.98 0.03
C VAL A 98 -20.55 -3.98 -1.02
N SER A 99 -20.19 -3.81 -2.30
CA SER A 99 -21.17 -3.97 -3.38
C SER A 99 -21.56 -5.43 -3.58
N ASP A 100 -22.70 -5.66 -4.21
CA ASP A 100 -22.97 -6.93 -4.87
C ASP A 100 -21.91 -7.16 -5.96
N ASP A 101 -21.68 -8.41 -6.31
CA ASP A 101 -20.70 -8.77 -7.33
C ASP A 101 -21.31 -8.78 -8.74
N VAL A 102 -20.58 -8.17 -9.68
CA VAL A 102 -21.04 -7.96 -11.05
C VAL A 102 -20.17 -8.71 -12.05
N PRO A 103 -20.73 -9.20 -13.17
CA PRO A 103 -19.96 -9.83 -14.23
C PRO A 103 -19.09 -8.79 -14.93
N LEU A 104 -17.78 -8.89 -14.76
CA LEU A 104 -16.77 -8.07 -15.44
C LEU A 104 -15.49 -8.89 -15.51
N ALA A 105 -15.22 -9.47 -16.67
CA ALA A 105 -14.00 -10.25 -16.88
C ALA A 105 -12.79 -9.32 -16.95
N VAL A 106 -11.81 -9.56 -16.08
CA VAL A 106 -10.57 -8.78 -15.97
C VAL A 106 -9.37 -9.72 -15.83
N ALA A 107 -8.25 -9.37 -16.45
CA ALA A 107 -6.99 -10.07 -16.29
C ALA A 107 -6.13 -9.44 -15.17
N ALA A 108 -5.19 -10.22 -14.63
CA ALA A 108 -4.17 -9.66 -13.75
C ALA A 108 -3.33 -8.64 -14.52
N GLY A 109 -3.03 -7.50 -13.89
CA GLY A 109 -2.34 -6.37 -14.50
C GLY A 109 -3.26 -5.40 -15.24
N GLU A 110 -4.53 -5.73 -15.49
CA GLU A 110 -5.49 -4.77 -16.06
C GLU A 110 -5.97 -3.76 -15.01
N SER A 111 -6.33 -2.57 -15.48
CA SER A 111 -6.93 -1.54 -14.64
C SER A 111 -8.46 -1.53 -14.77
N VAL A 112 -9.12 -1.26 -13.66
CA VAL A 112 -10.55 -0.96 -13.63
C VAL A 112 -10.79 0.45 -13.12
N THR A 113 -11.88 1.03 -13.59
CA THR A 113 -12.33 2.37 -13.24
C THR A 113 -13.62 2.26 -12.45
N VAL A 114 -13.61 2.68 -11.19
CA VAL A 114 -14.79 2.73 -10.31
C VAL A 114 -15.31 4.16 -10.27
N THR A 115 -16.61 4.34 -10.55
CA THR A 115 -17.28 5.65 -10.42
C THR A 115 -18.27 5.61 -9.26
N LEU A 116 -18.23 6.63 -8.40
CA LEU A 116 -19.18 6.87 -7.31
C LEU A 116 -19.84 8.23 -7.54
N TYR A 117 -21.16 8.29 -7.47
CA TYR A 117 -21.92 9.54 -7.56
C TYR A 117 -22.54 9.89 -6.21
N PHE A 118 -22.32 11.13 -5.78
CA PHE A 118 -22.83 11.68 -4.53
C PHE A 118 -23.83 12.81 -4.84
N ASP A 119 -25.12 12.58 -4.62
CA ASP A 119 -26.19 13.56 -4.84
C ASP A 119 -26.40 14.49 -3.63
N THR A 120 -25.92 14.08 -2.45
CA THR A 120 -25.90 14.83 -1.20
C THR A 120 -24.45 15.14 -0.79
N THR A 121 -24.27 16.06 0.17
CA THR A 121 -22.93 16.39 0.66
C THR A 121 -22.37 15.23 1.47
N THR A 122 -21.13 14.84 1.20
CA THR A 122 -20.46 13.79 1.96
C THR A 122 -19.88 14.30 3.28
N GLY A 123 -19.65 15.61 3.39
CA GLY A 123 -18.69 16.16 4.36
C GLY A 123 -17.27 15.63 4.11
N PRO A 124 -16.35 15.78 5.09
CA PRO A 124 -14.97 15.30 4.95
C PRO A 124 -14.90 13.81 4.58
N ALA A 125 -14.19 13.52 3.49
CA ALA A 125 -14.10 12.20 2.89
C ALA A 125 -12.92 11.40 3.44
N THR A 126 -13.19 10.18 3.91
CA THR A 126 -12.14 9.17 4.15
C THR A 126 -11.41 8.92 2.83
N PHE A 127 -10.09 9.00 2.87
CA PHE A 127 -9.28 8.98 1.65
C PHE A 127 -7.96 8.24 1.87
N HIS A 128 -7.20 8.05 0.80
CA HIS A 128 -5.81 7.62 0.80
C HIS A 128 -5.02 8.65 0.01
N ALA A 129 -4.01 9.25 0.64
CA ALA A 129 -3.42 10.50 0.17
C ALA A 129 -2.55 10.35 -1.08
N GLN A 130 -1.75 9.29 -1.15
CA GLN A 130 -0.68 9.14 -2.12
C GLN A 130 -0.92 7.94 -3.03
N ALA A 131 -1.98 8.01 -3.82
CA ALA A 131 -2.37 6.92 -4.72
C ALA A 131 -1.36 6.68 -5.86
N PHE A 132 -0.61 7.72 -6.24
CA PHE A 132 0.28 7.75 -7.42
C PHE A 132 -0.42 7.26 -8.70
N THR A 133 -1.74 7.40 -8.75
CA THR A 133 -2.63 6.98 -9.84
C THR A 133 -3.73 8.04 -9.98
N PRO A 134 -4.09 8.46 -11.21
CA PRO A 134 -5.08 9.52 -11.40
C PRO A 134 -6.49 9.07 -10.99
N GLY A 135 -7.15 9.92 -10.21
CA GLY A 135 -8.60 9.97 -10.03
C GLY A 135 -9.17 11.24 -10.65
N TYR A 136 -10.48 11.25 -10.93
CA TYR A 136 -11.17 12.33 -11.61
C TYR A 136 -12.47 12.72 -10.91
N ARG A 137 -12.87 13.98 -11.02
CA ARG A 137 -14.14 14.51 -10.52
C ARG A 137 -14.86 15.28 -11.61
N GLY A 138 -16.18 15.09 -11.68
CA GLY A 138 -17.07 15.80 -12.60
C GLY A 138 -18.40 16.15 -11.93
N GLU A 139 -19.06 17.18 -12.43
CA GLU A 139 -20.37 17.62 -11.93
C GLU A 139 -21.49 16.70 -12.45
N GLY A 140 -22.49 16.46 -11.59
CA GLY A 140 -23.64 15.62 -11.90
C GLY A 140 -23.36 14.12 -11.88
N ASP A 141 -24.38 13.35 -12.28
CA ASP A 141 -24.31 11.90 -12.40
C ASP A 141 -23.64 11.50 -13.73
N LEU A 142 -22.38 11.11 -13.63
CA LEU A 142 -21.56 10.58 -14.71
C LEU A 142 -21.31 9.07 -14.52
N SER A 143 -22.07 8.40 -13.65
CA SER A 143 -21.89 6.97 -13.36
C SER A 143 -22.14 6.09 -14.60
N GLY A 144 -22.97 6.52 -15.54
CA GLY A 144 -23.22 5.87 -16.83
C GLY A 144 -22.30 6.31 -17.97
N ALA A 145 -21.39 7.26 -17.75
CA ALA A 145 -20.56 7.82 -18.81
C ALA A 145 -19.39 6.89 -19.16
N THR A 146 -19.25 6.52 -20.44
CA THR A 146 -18.12 5.70 -20.91
C THR A 146 -16.88 6.52 -21.28
N GLY A 147 -17.08 7.77 -21.72
CA GLY A 147 -16.00 8.71 -22.02
C GLY A 147 -15.47 9.43 -20.77
N GLY A 148 -14.42 10.23 -20.98
CA GLY A 148 -13.88 11.14 -19.97
C GLY A 148 -14.52 12.55 -19.97
N GLU A 149 -15.46 12.82 -20.88
CA GLU A 149 -16.14 14.12 -20.96
C GLU A 149 -16.90 14.44 -19.66
N GLY A 150 -16.74 15.66 -19.15
CA GLY A 150 -17.34 16.12 -17.88
C GLY A 150 -16.50 15.83 -16.64
N PHE A 151 -15.42 15.05 -16.75
CA PHE A 151 -14.43 14.87 -15.69
C PHE A 151 -13.33 15.93 -15.79
N ASP A 152 -13.62 17.11 -15.24
CA ASP A 152 -12.85 18.33 -15.49
C ASP A 152 -11.74 18.59 -14.44
N ALA A 153 -11.68 17.78 -13.38
CA ALA A 153 -10.65 17.86 -12.34
C ALA A 153 -10.02 16.50 -12.07
N ALA A 154 -8.72 16.51 -11.70
CA ALA A 154 -7.97 15.31 -11.38
C ALA A 154 -7.29 15.41 -10.01
N THR A 155 -6.94 14.26 -9.44
CA THR A 155 -6.29 14.09 -8.13
C THR A 155 -5.42 12.84 -8.14
N GLU A 156 -4.46 12.76 -7.23
CA GLU A 156 -3.62 11.56 -7.00
C GLU A 156 -3.96 10.91 -5.66
N SER A 157 -5.23 10.92 -5.28
CA SER A 157 -5.75 10.31 -4.06
C SER A 157 -6.97 9.44 -4.38
N TRP A 158 -7.18 8.40 -3.59
CA TRP A 158 -8.43 7.63 -3.62
C TRP A 158 -9.34 8.05 -2.47
N TYR A 159 -10.64 8.11 -2.69
CA TYR A 159 -11.65 8.48 -1.68
C TYR A 159 -12.71 7.39 -1.60
N PHE A 160 -13.02 7.01 -0.38
CA PHE A 160 -13.94 5.94 0.00
C PHE A 160 -13.61 4.54 -0.54
N LEU A 161 -12.96 4.37 -1.68
CA LEU A 161 -12.60 3.06 -2.23
C LEU A 161 -11.43 2.45 -1.44
N SER A 162 -11.65 1.26 -0.87
CA SER A 162 -10.67 0.58 0.01
C SER A 162 -10.25 -0.80 -0.50
N ALA A 163 -11.06 -1.45 -1.34
CA ALA A 163 -10.63 -2.64 -2.06
C ALA A 163 -11.42 -2.88 -3.35
N VAL A 164 -10.78 -3.58 -4.28
CA VAL A 164 -11.45 -4.27 -5.39
C VAL A 164 -11.14 -5.76 -5.25
N GLU A 165 -12.18 -6.56 -5.21
CA GLU A 165 -12.10 -8.00 -5.03
C GLU A 165 -12.62 -8.72 -6.28
N VAL A 166 -11.95 -9.81 -6.65
CA VAL A 166 -12.28 -10.63 -7.82
C VAL A 166 -12.55 -12.07 -7.41
N ASP A 167 -13.37 -12.79 -8.16
CA ASP A 167 -13.74 -14.19 -7.88
C ASP A 167 -12.67 -15.23 -8.31
N SER A 168 -11.38 -14.87 -8.22
CA SER A 168 -10.27 -15.71 -8.69
C SER A 168 -10.11 -17.03 -7.92
N GLY A 169 -10.64 -17.11 -6.69
CA GLY A 169 -10.44 -18.24 -5.79
C GLY A 169 -9.02 -18.41 -5.25
N ARG A 170 -8.12 -17.45 -5.50
CA ARG A 170 -6.75 -17.48 -5.01
C ARG A 170 -6.67 -17.17 -3.52
N GLY A 171 -5.85 -17.95 -2.83
CA GLY A 171 -5.54 -17.78 -1.40
C GLY A 171 -4.08 -17.43 -1.14
N ASP A 172 -3.29 -17.21 -2.18
CA ASP A 172 -1.84 -17.01 -2.12
C ASP A 172 -1.43 -15.52 -2.23
N GLY A 173 -2.30 -14.60 -1.82
CA GLY A 173 -2.04 -13.16 -1.88
C GLY A 173 -0.97 -12.69 -0.89
N VAL A 174 -0.21 -11.69 -1.30
CA VAL A 174 0.84 -11.04 -0.50
C VAL A 174 0.39 -9.63 -0.14
N ALA A 175 0.35 -9.31 1.15
CA ALA A 175 0.17 -7.94 1.62
C ALA A 175 1.51 -7.30 1.95
N LEU A 176 1.79 -6.14 1.38
CA LEU A 176 2.92 -5.28 1.71
C LEU A 176 2.43 -4.21 2.69
N PHE A 177 2.92 -4.26 3.92
CA PHE A 177 2.47 -3.39 5.02
C PHE A 177 3.62 -2.50 5.47
N GLY A 178 3.44 -1.19 5.33
CA GLY A 178 4.52 -0.25 5.60
C GLY A 178 4.16 1.22 5.44
N ASP A 179 5.19 2.04 5.30
CA ASP A 179 5.13 3.50 5.21
C ASP A 179 5.21 4.01 3.75
N SER A 180 5.76 5.21 3.51
CA SER A 180 5.94 5.83 2.20
C SER A 180 6.76 4.99 1.23
N ILE A 181 7.74 4.22 1.74
CA ILE A 181 8.52 3.30 0.90
C ILE A 181 7.60 2.18 0.39
N THR A 182 6.67 1.72 1.22
CA THR A 182 5.71 0.70 0.79
C THR A 182 4.64 1.29 -0.13
N ASP A 183 4.15 2.48 0.20
CA ASP A 183 3.13 3.22 -0.57
C ASP A 183 3.62 3.51 -2.00
N GLY A 184 4.93 3.76 -2.14
CA GLY A 184 5.62 3.91 -3.41
C GLY A 184 6.04 5.36 -3.70
N PHE A 185 6.32 6.15 -2.67
CA PHE A 185 6.82 7.51 -2.83
C PHE A 185 8.09 7.54 -3.68
N GLY A 186 8.14 8.42 -4.67
CA GLY A 186 9.26 8.47 -5.63
C GLY A 186 9.08 7.56 -6.86
N SER A 187 8.04 6.72 -6.89
CA SER A 187 7.67 6.01 -8.13
C SER A 187 7.04 6.97 -9.14
N THR A 188 7.26 6.72 -10.43
CA THR A 188 6.68 7.54 -11.51
C THR A 188 5.14 7.45 -11.48
N PRO A 189 4.39 8.55 -11.27
CA PRO A 189 2.93 8.53 -11.20
C PRO A 189 2.28 7.92 -12.45
N GLY A 190 1.30 7.05 -12.24
CA GLY A 190 0.55 6.37 -13.30
C GLY A 190 1.36 5.38 -14.15
N ALA A 191 2.63 5.12 -13.84
CA ALA A 191 3.47 4.16 -14.55
C ALA A 191 3.45 2.76 -13.93
N ASP A 192 2.81 2.60 -12.77
CA ASP A 192 2.73 1.35 -12.00
C ASP A 192 4.12 0.72 -11.75
N ARG A 193 5.04 1.53 -11.22
CA ARG A 193 6.44 1.17 -10.94
C ARG A 193 6.75 1.04 -9.45
N ARG A 194 5.73 0.92 -8.61
CA ARG A 194 5.91 0.63 -7.18
C ARG A 194 6.42 -0.80 -7.05
N TRP A 195 7.11 -1.12 -5.94
CA TRP A 195 7.56 -2.48 -5.71
C TRP A 195 6.40 -3.49 -5.58
N SER A 196 5.18 -3.04 -5.20
CA SER A 196 3.97 -3.87 -5.24
C SER A 196 3.64 -4.34 -6.66
N ASP A 197 3.68 -3.43 -7.63
CA ASP A 197 3.39 -3.70 -9.04
C ASP A 197 4.45 -4.63 -9.62
N ALA A 198 5.73 -4.31 -9.40
CA ALA A 198 6.85 -5.14 -9.85
C ALA A 198 6.85 -6.53 -9.19
N LEU A 199 6.43 -6.66 -7.93
CA LEU A 199 6.34 -7.95 -7.24
C LEU A 199 5.18 -8.79 -7.79
N ALA A 200 4.02 -8.18 -8.09
CA ALA A 200 2.89 -8.85 -8.73
C ALA A 200 3.32 -9.43 -10.08
N ASP A 201 3.96 -8.62 -10.92
CA ASP A 201 4.42 -9.05 -12.26
C ASP A 201 5.47 -10.16 -12.17
N ARG A 202 6.39 -10.10 -11.20
CA ARG A 202 7.46 -11.11 -11.02
C ARG A 202 6.96 -12.44 -10.47
N THR A 203 5.98 -12.42 -9.57
CA THR A 203 5.51 -13.62 -8.87
C THR A 203 4.25 -14.22 -9.48
N GLY A 204 3.49 -13.44 -10.24
CA GLY A 204 2.16 -13.79 -10.70
C GLY A 204 1.16 -13.98 -9.56
N ARG A 205 1.45 -13.49 -8.35
CA ARG A 205 0.56 -13.55 -7.17
C ARG A 205 -0.23 -12.26 -7.02
N PRO A 206 -1.42 -12.28 -6.39
CA PRO A 206 -2.05 -11.05 -5.93
C PRO A 206 -1.12 -10.35 -4.95
N VAL A 207 -0.84 -9.07 -5.17
CA VAL A 207 -0.01 -8.24 -4.29
C VAL A 207 -0.79 -6.99 -3.91
N LEU A 208 -0.93 -6.78 -2.61
CA LEU A 208 -1.77 -5.77 -2.01
C LEU A 208 -0.90 -4.74 -1.30
N ASN A 209 -1.04 -3.48 -1.68
CA ASN A 209 -0.26 -2.38 -1.09
C ASN A 209 -1.04 -1.74 0.08
N ALA A 210 -0.59 -2.01 1.30
CA ALA A 210 -1.09 -1.40 2.53
C ALA A 210 -0.12 -0.33 3.07
N GLY A 211 0.60 0.34 2.18
CA GLY A 211 1.41 1.52 2.48
C GLY A 211 0.56 2.71 2.93
N ILE A 212 1.14 3.54 3.78
CA ILE A 212 0.68 4.90 4.06
C ILE A 212 1.93 5.77 4.21
N GLY A 213 2.08 6.80 3.39
CA GLY A 213 3.17 7.76 3.54
C GLY A 213 3.38 8.25 4.98
N GLY A 214 4.63 8.27 5.45
CA GLY A 214 5.01 8.72 6.80
C GLY A 214 4.44 7.91 7.97
N ASN A 215 3.79 6.76 7.71
CA ASN A 215 3.14 5.99 8.77
C ASN A 215 4.13 5.51 9.84
N LEU A 216 3.68 5.58 11.09
CA LEU A 216 4.41 5.15 12.27
C LEU A 216 3.94 3.74 12.65
N LEU A 217 4.83 2.91 13.16
CA LEU A 217 4.50 1.59 13.70
C LEU A 217 3.69 1.72 14.99
N LEU A 218 4.12 2.60 15.90
CA LEU A 218 3.63 2.63 17.28
C LEU A 218 2.54 3.69 17.51
N ASN A 219 2.63 4.83 16.82
CA ASN A 219 1.86 6.04 17.13
C ASN A 219 0.86 6.41 16.03
N ASP A 220 -0.25 7.03 16.40
CA ASP A 220 -1.17 7.63 15.44
C ASP A 220 -0.63 9.01 15.05
N SER A 221 -0.86 9.41 13.81
CA SER A 221 -0.56 10.75 13.33
C SER A 221 -1.78 11.36 12.65
N ALA A 222 -2.00 12.65 12.90
CA ALA A 222 -3.04 13.42 12.22
C ALA A 222 -2.81 13.50 10.69
N TRP A 223 -1.56 13.35 10.24
CA TRP A 223 -1.16 13.38 8.83
C TRP A 223 -0.95 11.98 8.25
N TYR A 224 -0.37 11.09 9.06
CA TYR A 224 0.12 9.79 8.58
C TYR A 224 -0.70 8.58 9.03
N GLY A 225 -1.93 8.83 9.49
CA GLY A 225 -2.91 7.81 9.82
C GLY A 225 -2.65 7.07 11.13
N ASP A 226 -3.44 6.03 11.36
CA ASP A 226 -3.33 5.21 12.57
C ASP A 226 -2.01 4.42 12.58
N GLY A 227 -1.46 4.16 13.76
CA GLY A 227 -0.23 3.40 13.91
C GLY A 227 -0.35 1.97 13.37
N GLY A 228 0.73 1.47 12.77
CA GLY A 228 0.79 0.16 12.10
C GLY A 228 0.18 -0.98 12.93
N VAL A 229 0.52 -1.05 14.22
CA VAL A 229 -0.01 -2.06 15.15
C VAL A 229 -1.55 -2.05 15.24
N ARG A 230 -2.17 -0.87 15.15
CA ARG A 230 -3.63 -0.70 15.28
C ARG A 230 -4.36 -0.95 13.94
N ARG A 231 -3.76 -0.57 12.81
CA ARG A 231 -4.43 -0.65 11.50
C ARG A 231 -4.28 -2.00 10.79
N LEU A 232 -3.33 -2.85 11.19
CA LEU A 232 -3.04 -4.12 10.50
C LEU A 232 -4.30 -4.96 10.24
N ARG A 233 -5.19 -5.08 11.22
CA ARG A 233 -6.42 -5.86 11.07
C ARG A 233 -7.31 -5.33 9.94
N ARG A 234 -7.62 -4.03 9.99
CA ARG A 234 -8.47 -3.35 9.00
C ARG A 234 -7.86 -3.40 7.60
N ASP A 235 -6.56 -3.13 7.51
CA ASP A 235 -5.91 -2.91 6.21
C ASP A 235 -5.52 -4.24 5.55
N VAL A 236 -5.26 -5.29 6.33
CA VAL A 236 -4.79 -6.59 5.81
C VAL A 236 -5.65 -7.76 6.29
N LEU A 237 -5.79 -7.98 7.60
CA LEU A 237 -6.29 -9.27 8.09
C LEU A 237 -7.78 -9.53 7.77
N ASP A 238 -8.57 -8.48 7.62
CA ASP A 238 -9.98 -8.58 7.23
C ASP A 238 -10.17 -8.68 5.70
N ARG A 239 -9.08 -8.72 4.91
CA ARG A 239 -9.10 -8.82 3.44
C ARG A 239 -9.00 -10.29 2.99
N PRO A 240 -9.76 -10.72 1.96
CA PRO A 240 -9.78 -12.12 1.58
C PRO A 240 -8.60 -12.52 0.70
N GLY A 241 -8.14 -13.77 0.86
CA GLY A 241 -7.21 -14.42 -0.06
C GLY A 241 -5.72 -14.10 0.15
N ILE A 242 -5.34 -13.65 1.35
CA ILE A 242 -3.96 -13.35 1.73
C ILE A 242 -3.40 -14.52 2.55
N ASP A 243 -2.17 -14.96 2.25
CA ASP A 243 -1.42 -15.94 3.05
C ASP A 243 -0.09 -15.38 3.58
N THR A 244 0.36 -14.24 3.05
CA THR A 244 1.67 -13.68 3.32
C THR A 244 1.57 -12.22 3.69
N LEU A 245 2.14 -11.85 4.83
CA LEU A 245 2.30 -10.47 5.28
C LEU A 245 3.78 -10.09 5.22
N VAL A 246 4.14 -9.08 4.44
CA VAL A 246 5.49 -8.49 4.41
C VAL A 246 5.45 -7.17 5.17
N VAL A 247 6.30 -7.02 6.20
CA VAL A 247 6.37 -5.83 7.04
C VAL A 247 7.65 -5.05 6.77
N LEU A 248 7.50 -3.78 6.38
CA LEU A 248 8.57 -2.79 6.27
C LEU A 248 8.07 -1.49 6.91
N LEU A 249 8.32 -1.31 8.22
CA LEU A 249 7.79 -0.19 8.99
C LEU A 249 8.68 0.09 10.20
N GLY A 250 8.68 1.33 10.69
CA GLY A 250 9.45 1.76 11.87
C GLY A 250 10.47 2.86 11.59
N LEU A 251 10.69 3.22 10.31
CA LEU A 251 11.61 4.29 9.92
C LEU A 251 11.16 5.66 10.43
N ASN A 252 9.87 5.99 10.29
CA ASN A 252 9.33 7.27 10.74
C ASN A 252 9.35 7.40 12.27
N ASP A 253 9.21 6.30 13.01
CA ASP A 253 9.22 6.29 14.49
C ASP A 253 10.56 6.75 15.06
N ILE A 254 11.64 6.57 14.29
CA ILE A 254 12.98 7.00 14.67
C ILE A 254 13.40 8.29 13.97
N GLY A 255 12.97 8.51 12.73
CA GLY A 255 13.41 9.67 11.94
C GLY A 255 12.72 10.98 12.30
N PHE A 256 11.43 10.95 12.64
CA PHE A 256 10.68 12.20 12.89
C PHE A 256 11.21 13.01 14.07
N SER A 257 11.84 12.37 15.05
CA SER A 257 12.44 13.05 16.21
C SER A 257 13.85 13.60 15.96
N GLU A 258 14.42 13.40 14.77
CA GLU A 258 15.72 13.97 14.38
C GLU A 258 15.60 15.40 13.81
N THR A 259 14.38 15.88 13.50
CA THR A 259 14.16 17.22 12.95
C THR A 259 12.96 17.92 13.57
N ASP A 260 13.12 19.23 13.80
CA ASP A 260 12.03 20.14 14.18
C ASP A 260 11.49 20.96 12.98
N GLU A 261 12.07 20.77 11.79
CA GLU A 261 11.77 21.58 10.60
C GLU A 261 10.43 21.21 9.94
N GLN A 262 9.92 20.02 10.23
CA GLN A 262 8.71 19.48 9.62
C GLN A 262 7.53 19.49 10.62
N PRO A 263 6.62 20.48 10.55
CA PRO A 263 5.50 20.56 11.50
C PRO A 263 4.53 19.38 11.38
N THR A 264 4.55 18.65 10.25
CA THR A 264 3.73 17.46 10.01
C THR A 264 4.28 16.22 10.72
N TYR A 265 5.57 16.20 11.11
CA TYR A 265 6.22 15.09 11.80
C TYR A 265 5.83 15.08 13.28
N LYS A 266 4.53 14.94 13.54
CA LYS A 266 3.97 14.85 14.88
C LYS A 266 2.94 13.70 14.95
N PRO A 267 2.91 12.95 16.06
CA PRO A 267 3.85 13.01 17.19
C PRO A 267 5.24 12.49 16.80
N ALA A 268 6.30 13.10 17.35
CA ALA A 268 7.69 12.68 17.17
C ALA A 268 8.31 12.30 18.51
N PRO A 269 7.82 11.23 19.18
CA PRO A 269 8.48 10.73 20.37
C PRO A 269 9.88 10.22 20.02
N VAL A 270 10.78 10.24 20.99
CA VAL A 270 12.04 9.53 20.89
C VAL A 270 11.77 8.06 21.18
N VAL A 271 11.96 7.20 20.18
CA VAL A 271 11.71 5.76 20.25
C VAL A 271 13.03 5.00 20.20
N GLU A 272 13.19 4.00 21.06
CA GLU A 272 14.35 3.11 21.10
C GLU A 272 14.05 1.72 20.49
N ALA A 273 15.09 0.95 20.16
CA ALA A 273 14.95 -0.32 19.42
C ALA A 273 14.03 -1.33 20.12
N GLY A 274 14.05 -1.37 21.46
CA GLY A 274 13.19 -2.29 22.23
C GLY A 274 11.69 -2.05 22.02
N GLU A 275 11.28 -0.79 21.85
CA GLU A 275 9.88 -0.43 21.62
C GLU A 275 9.43 -0.81 20.21
N LEU A 276 10.28 -0.59 19.20
CA LEU A 276 10.02 -1.06 17.84
C LEU A 276 9.93 -2.58 17.78
N ILE A 277 10.89 -3.29 18.39
CA ILE A 277 10.90 -4.75 18.45
C ILE A 277 9.59 -5.27 19.08
N ALA A 278 9.08 -4.62 20.13
CA ALA A 278 7.79 -4.97 20.72
C ALA A 278 6.62 -4.76 19.74
N GLY A 279 6.61 -3.65 18.99
CA GLY A 279 5.62 -3.40 17.93
C GLY A 279 5.67 -4.44 16.80
N HIS A 280 6.86 -4.78 16.31
CA HIS A 280 7.07 -5.81 15.30
C HIS A 280 6.61 -7.19 15.79
N ARG A 281 6.90 -7.55 17.05
CA ARG A 281 6.39 -8.78 17.69
C ARG A 281 4.87 -8.83 17.73
N GLU A 282 4.22 -7.70 17.98
CA GLU A 282 2.76 -7.61 17.96
C GLU A 282 2.19 -7.82 16.55
N LEU A 283 2.80 -7.23 15.51
CA LEU A 283 2.41 -7.50 14.12
C LEU A 283 2.58 -8.98 13.75
N ILE A 284 3.69 -9.60 14.16
CA ILE A 284 3.94 -11.04 13.97
C ILE A 284 2.88 -11.88 14.66
N ARG A 285 2.53 -11.56 15.91
CA ARG A 285 1.49 -12.25 16.67
C ARG A 285 0.14 -12.16 15.98
N GLN A 286 -0.26 -10.96 15.55
CA GLN A 286 -1.52 -10.75 14.83
C GLN A 286 -1.56 -11.50 13.49
N GLY A 287 -0.49 -11.42 12.69
CA GLY A 287 -0.39 -12.11 11.40
C GLY A 287 -0.45 -13.63 11.55
N ARG A 288 0.33 -14.21 12.49
CA ARG A 288 0.29 -15.66 12.76
C ARG A 288 -1.05 -16.13 13.31
N ALA A 289 -1.71 -15.34 14.16
CA ALA A 289 -3.05 -15.64 14.66
C ALA A 289 -4.10 -15.67 13.53
N ALA A 290 -3.87 -14.91 12.46
CA ALA A 290 -4.67 -14.95 11.23
C ALA A 290 -4.21 -16.04 10.24
N GLY A 291 -3.22 -16.86 10.60
CA GLY A 291 -2.70 -17.94 9.75
C GLY A 291 -1.74 -17.48 8.65
N LEU A 292 -1.26 -16.24 8.70
CA LEU A 292 -0.34 -15.69 7.70
C LEU A 292 1.11 -16.07 7.97
N ARG A 293 1.87 -16.32 6.91
CA ARG A 293 3.34 -16.30 6.92
C ARG A 293 3.80 -14.86 7.01
N VAL A 294 4.51 -14.51 8.08
CA VAL A 294 4.96 -13.14 8.35
C VAL A 294 6.43 -12.98 7.97
N VAL A 295 6.69 -12.09 7.02
CA VAL A 295 8.00 -11.76 6.45
C VAL A 295 8.44 -10.40 6.97
N GLY A 296 9.64 -10.32 7.54
CA GLY A 296 10.24 -9.06 7.98
C GLY A 296 11.21 -8.53 6.92
N ALA A 297 11.05 -7.27 6.53
CA ALA A 297 12.05 -6.55 5.74
C ALA A 297 12.82 -5.58 6.63
N THR A 298 14.15 -5.60 6.52
CA THR A 298 15.01 -4.64 7.22
C THR A 298 14.75 -3.22 6.72
N LEU A 299 14.79 -2.21 7.60
CA LEU A 299 14.77 -0.80 7.24
C LEU A 299 15.87 -0.47 6.24
N LEU A 300 15.55 0.37 5.26
CA LEU A 300 16.51 0.77 4.23
C LEU A 300 17.65 1.61 4.83
N PRO A 301 18.79 1.73 4.16
CA PRO A 301 19.77 2.76 4.47
C PRO A 301 19.12 4.14 4.29
N PHE A 302 19.46 5.12 5.12
CA PHE A 302 18.84 6.45 5.11
C PHE A 302 19.83 7.57 5.46
N GLY A 303 21.13 7.26 5.35
CA GLY A 303 22.26 8.16 5.60
C GLY A 303 22.19 9.42 4.76
N GLY A 304 22.17 10.57 5.43
CA GLY A 304 22.09 11.88 4.78
C GLY A 304 20.68 12.37 4.46
N SER A 305 19.63 11.62 4.83
CA SER A 305 18.24 12.10 4.79
C SER A 305 17.93 13.02 5.99
N ASP A 306 16.76 13.66 5.96
CA ASP A 306 16.21 14.42 7.09
C ASP A 306 15.73 13.53 8.25
N HIS A 307 15.68 12.20 8.06
CA HIS A 307 15.42 11.20 9.09
C HIS A 307 16.69 10.76 9.81
N TRP A 308 17.87 11.21 9.34
CA TRP A 308 19.15 10.74 9.84
C TRP A 308 19.65 11.53 11.06
N GLY A 309 20.09 10.80 12.07
CA GLY A 309 20.87 11.27 13.21
C GLY A 309 21.56 10.09 13.88
N GLU A 310 22.58 10.33 14.71
CA GLU A 310 23.36 9.25 15.35
C GLU A 310 22.47 8.28 16.14
N ARG A 311 21.44 8.80 16.80
CA ARG A 311 20.46 7.99 17.54
C ARG A 311 19.61 7.16 16.59
N ALA A 312 18.93 7.78 15.61
CA ALA A 312 18.14 7.04 14.63
C ALA A 312 18.98 5.96 13.91
N ALA A 313 20.21 6.28 13.51
CA ALA A 313 21.13 5.32 12.89
C ALA A 313 21.43 4.14 13.82
N LYS A 314 21.74 4.39 15.10
CA LYS A 314 21.93 3.32 16.10
C LYS A 314 20.68 2.45 16.24
N VAL A 315 19.51 3.06 16.40
CA VAL A 315 18.25 2.32 16.59
C VAL A 315 17.90 1.49 15.36
N SER A 316 18.11 2.02 14.15
CA SER A 316 17.90 1.29 12.90
C SER A 316 18.82 0.08 12.78
N HIS A 317 20.09 0.20 13.15
CA HIS A 317 21.02 -0.94 13.20
C HIS A 317 20.57 -2.02 14.18
N GLU A 318 20.20 -1.64 15.41
CA GLU A 318 19.72 -2.56 16.43
C GLU A 318 18.45 -3.30 15.99
N LEU A 319 17.50 -2.58 15.38
CA LEU A 319 16.29 -3.19 14.82
C LEU A 319 16.61 -4.12 13.66
N ASN A 320 17.45 -3.71 12.70
CA ASN A 320 17.82 -4.52 11.55
C ASN A 320 18.57 -5.80 11.93
N GLU A 321 19.45 -5.73 12.93
CA GLU A 321 20.10 -6.93 13.48
C GLU A 321 19.10 -7.87 14.15
N TRP A 322 18.12 -7.34 14.90
CA TRP A 322 17.04 -8.16 15.46
C TRP A 322 16.17 -8.79 14.36
N ILE A 323 15.82 -8.03 13.31
CA ILE A 323 15.08 -8.55 12.15
C ILE A 323 15.86 -9.70 11.53
N ARG A 324 17.15 -9.52 11.21
CA ARG A 324 18.03 -10.54 10.59
C ARG A 324 18.14 -11.82 11.40
N CYS A 325 18.03 -11.75 12.73
CA CYS A 325 18.05 -12.92 13.61
C CYS A 325 16.79 -13.81 13.50
N SER A 326 15.80 -13.46 12.67
CA SER A 326 14.52 -14.18 12.57
C SER A 326 14.67 -15.70 12.43
N GLY A 327 13.91 -16.46 13.22
CA GLY A 327 13.97 -17.92 13.27
C GLY A 327 14.97 -18.49 14.28
N GLU A 328 16.01 -17.74 14.64
CA GLU A 328 16.95 -18.07 15.73
C GLU A 328 16.64 -17.29 17.02
N CYS A 329 16.09 -16.08 16.89
CA CYS A 329 15.61 -15.26 18.01
C CYS A 329 14.14 -15.56 18.36
N ASP A 330 13.84 -15.66 19.65
CA ASP A 330 12.48 -15.86 20.16
C ASP A 330 11.53 -14.71 19.76
N GLY A 331 10.37 -15.08 19.20
CA GLY A 331 9.35 -14.16 18.69
C GLY A 331 9.69 -13.45 17.37
N GLY A 332 10.70 -13.89 16.62
CA GLY A 332 11.08 -13.31 15.32
C GLY A 332 10.16 -13.70 14.14
N TYR A 333 10.42 -13.13 12.96
CA TYR A 333 9.71 -13.39 11.70
C TYR A 333 9.85 -14.83 11.17
N ASP A 334 8.96 -15.25 10.29
CA ASP A 334 9.03 -16.57 9.62
C ASP A 334 10.08 -16.57 8.49
N VAL A 335 10.32 -15.39 7.89
CA VAL A 335 11.26 -15.15 6.79
C VAL A 335 11.80 -13.73 6.90
N VAL A 336 13.04 -13.52 6.47
CA VAL A 336 13.63 -12.19 6.33
C VAL A 336 14.06 -11.88 4.91
N VAL A 337 13.86 -10.61 4.57
CA VAL A 337 14.35 -9.92 3.38
C VAL A 337 15.28 -8.81 3.84
N ASP A 338 16.57 -8.90 3.51
CA ASP A 338 17.58 -7.88 3.87
C ASP A 338 17.64 -6.80 2.78
N LEU A 339 16.62 -5.94 2.75
CA LEU A 339 16.56 -4.80 1.82
C LEU A 339 17.63 -3.75 2.13
N ASN A 340 18.07 -3.67 3.39
CA ASN A 340 19.12 -2.77 3.83
C ASN A 340 20.42 -3.04 3.06
N ARG A 341 20.91 -4.29 3.11
CA ARG A 341 22.11 -4.68 2.36
C ARG A 341 21.92 -4.64 0.84
N ALA A 342 20.71 -4.91 0.35
CA ALA A 342 20.46 -4.92 -1.09
C ALA A 342 20.55 -3.52 -1.72
N LEU A 343 20.17 -2.48 -0.98
CA LEU A 343 20.08 -1.10 -1.46
C LEU A 343 21.23 -0.20 -1.00
N ALA A 344 22.09 -0.69 -0.10
CA ALA A 344 23.23 0.05 0.44
C ALA A 344 24.25 0.45 -0.64
N ASP A 345 24.83 1.63 -0.47
CA ASP A 345 26.04 2.02 -1.18
C ASP A 345 27.21 1.16 -0.70
N PRO A 346 27.99 0.53 -1.60
CA PRO A 346 29.16 -0.26 -1.21
C PRO A 346 30.28 0.56 -0.53
N GLU A 347 30.34 1.88 -0.74
CA GLU A 347 31.33 2.77 -0.14
C GLU A 347 30.87 3.36 1.21
N ASP A 348 29.55 3.48 1.40
CA ASP A 348 28.94 3.98 2.63
C ASP A 348 27.63 3.21 2.93
N PRO A 349 27.68 2.11 3.69
CA PRO A 349 26.54 1.21 3.90
C PRO A 349 25.32 1.84 4.58
N ASP A 350 25.48 3.02 5.19
CA ASP A 350 24.37 3.76 5.79
C ASP A 350 23.54 4.52 4.74
N ARG A 351 24.06 4.71 3.52
CA ARG A 351 23.42 5.47 2.45
C ARG A 351 22.74 4.57 1.43
N LEU A 352 21.63 5.06 0.87
CA LEU A 352 21.08 4.47 -0.34
C LEU A 352 22.08 4.62 -1.47
N ARG A 353 22.28 3.55 -2.23
CA ARG A 353 23.10 3.60 -3.43
C ARG A 353 22.50 4.63 -4.41
N PRO A 354 23.27 5.57 -4.97
CA PRO A 354 22.74 6.63 -5.82
C PRO A 354 21.91 6.16 -7.02
N ALA A 355 22.17 4.95 -7.53
CA ALA A 355 21.39 4.37 -8.63
C ALA A 355 19.93 4.03 -8.23
N TYR A 356 19.66 3.87 -6.94
CA TYR A 356 18.36 3.48 -6.39
C TYR A 356 17.67 4.61 -5.63
N ASP A 357 18.37 5.72 -5.37
CA ASP A 357 17.87 6.90 -4.66
C ASP A 357 17.14 7.84 -5.63
N LEU A 358 16.00 8.43 -5.23
CA LEU A 358 15.39 9.52 -6.00
C LEU A 358 16.08 10.87 -5.79
N GLY A 359 16.98 10.97 -4.81
CA GLY A 359 17.79 12.14 -4.49
C GLY A 359 17.54 12.73 -3.10
N ASP A 360 16.67 12.13 -2.27
CA ASP A 360 16.42 12.57 -0.89
C ASP A 360 17.13 11.70 0.16
N HIS A 361 17.87 10.68 -0.29
CA HIS A 361 18.62 9.75 0.55
C HIS A 361 17.73 8.89 1.47
N LEU A 362 16.43 8.82 1.20
CA LEU A 362 15.43 8.11 2.00
C LEU A 362 14.58 7.15 1.16
N HIS A 363 14.02 7.62 0.03
CA HIS A 363 13.11 6.81 -0.77
C HIS A 363 13.79 6.19 -2.00
N PRO A 364 13.37 4.99 -2.40
CA PRO A 364 13.78 4.43 -3.68
C PRO A 364 13.16 5.16 -4.87
N ASN A 365 13.90 5.19 -5.99
CA ASN A 365 13.35 5.47 -7.32
C ASN A 365 12.78 4.19 -7.98
N ASP A 366 12.25 4.29 -9.20
CA ASP A 366 11.70 3.15 -9.96
C ASP A 366 12.66 1.93 -10.04
N VAL A 367 13.97 2.17 -10.20
CA VAL A 367 14.98 1.10 -10.27
C VAL A 367 15.16 0.44 -8.92
N GLY A 368 15.21 1.23 -7.84
CA GLY A 368 15.27 0.74 -6.46
C GLY A 368 14.05 -0.11 -6.09
N TYR A 369 12.84 0.33 -6.46
CA TYR A 369 11.62 -0.46 -6.26
C TYR A 369 11.63 -1.77 -7.05
N GLY A 370 12.15 -1.76 -8.28
CA GLY A 370 12.36 -2.97 -9.08
C GLY A 370 13.29 -3.98 -8.42
N LEU A 371 14.35 -3.50 -7.73
CA LEU A 371 15.26 -4.34 -6.95
C LEU A 371 14.60 -4.88 -5.68
N MET A 372 13.86 -4.06 -4.94
CA MET A 372 13.12 -4.52 -3.75
C MET A 372 12.19 -5.69 -4.09
N ALA A 373 11.40 -5.54 -5.15
CA ALA A 373 10.50 -6.59 -5.63
C ALA A 373 11.26 -7.88 -5.98
N GLU A 374 12.45 -7.78 -6.58
CA GLU A 374 13.29 -8.93 -6.91
C GLU A 374 13.79 -9.68 -5.67
N VAL A 375 14.31 -8.95 -4.68
CA VAL A 375 14.85 -9.54 -3.45
C VAL A 375 13.73 -10.24 -2.68
N VAL A 376 12.55 -9.63 -2.61
CA VAL A 376 11.36 -10.21 -1.96
C VAL A 376 10.89 -11.46 -2.71
N ALA A 377 10.74 -11.38 -4.04
CA ALA A 377 10.27 -12.51 -4.85
C ALA A 377 11.12 -13.77 -4.63
N ARG A 378 12.45 -13.63 -4.53
CA ARG A 378 13.37 -14.75 -4.22
C ARG A 378 13.08 -15.40 -2.87
N ARG A 379 12.66 -14.63 -1.86
CA ARG A 379 12.38 -15.13 -0.49
C ARG A 379 10.96 -15.69 -0.34
N LEU A 380 10.04 -15.31 -1.24
CA LEU A 380 8.66 -15.80 -1.24
C LEU A 380 8.47 -17.14 -1.96
N GLN A 381 9.47 -17.64 -2.67
CA GLN A 381 9.40 -18.96 -3.30
C GLN A 381 9.06 -20.04 -2.24
N PRO A 382 8.23 -21.04 -2.58
CA PRO A 382 7.99 -22.18 -1.70
C PRO A 382 9.32 -22.80 -1.30
N ARG A 383 9.48 -23.20 -0.03
CA ARG A 383 10.59 -24.08 0.34
C ARG A 383 10.43 -25.33 -0.52
N ALA A 384 11.42 -25.65 -1.35
CA ALA A 384 11.44 -26.92 -2.04
C ALA A 384 11.31 -28.01 -0.97
N ASP A 385 10.24 -28.81 -1.05
CA ASP A 385 10.05 -29.94 -0.15
C ASP A 385 11.24 -30.89 -0.31
N GLY A 386 12.03 -31.02 0.77
CA GLY A 386 13.00 -32.10 0.92
C GLY A 386 14.47 -31.69 0.90
N GLY A 387 15.09 -31.83 2.06
CA GLY A 387 16.52 -32.11 2.16
C GLY A 387 17.32 -31.01 2.84
N CYS A 388 17.69 -31.28 4.10
CA CYS A 388 18.86 -30.68 4.72
C CYS A 388 20.02 -30.68 3.71
N ARG A 389 20.41 -29.52 3.20
CA ARG A 389 21.71 -29.33 2.57
C ARG A 389 22.44 -28.23 3.31
N ALA A 390 23.60 -28.63 3.82
CA ALA A 390 24.57 -27.80 4.50
C ALA A 390 24.88 -26.54 3.69
N ARG A 391 25.19 -25.46 4.42
CA ARG A 391 25.67 -24.16 3.95
C ARG A 391 26.63 -24.34 2.76
N ALA A 392 26.22 -23.83 1.60
CA ALA A 392 27.14 -23.48 0.53
C ALA A 392 27.22 -21.95 0.50
N ALA A 393 28.44 -21.43 0.62
CA ALA A 393 28.73 -20.01 0.57
C ALA A 393 28.23 -19.38 -0.74
N GLU A 394 27.63 -18.20 -0.64
CA GLU A 394 27.27 -17.38 -1.81
C GLU A 394 28.54 -16.98 -2.58
N PRO A 395 28.54 -17.01 -3.92
CA PRO A 395 29.71 -16.62 -4.70
C PRO A 395 29.84 -15.09 -4.72
N HIS A 396 31.03 -14.61 -4.38
CA HIS A 396 31.49 -13.25 -4.68
C HIS A 396 31.36 -12.99 -6.18
N ILE A 397 30.59 -11.97 -6.56
CA ILE A 397 30.60 -11.41 -7.92
C ILE A 397 31.71 -10.36 -7.96
N ASP A 398 32.81 -10.70 -8.62
CA ASP A 398 33.89 -9.78 -8.95
C ASP A 398 33.54 -9.08 -10.27
N THR A 399 33.19 -7.80 -10.20
CA THR A 399 33.07 -6.93 -11.39
C THR A 399 34.31 -6.06 -11.52
N ALA A 400 35.36 -6.62 -12.12
CA ALA A 400 36.43 -5.84 -12.71
C ALA A 400 36.27 -5.84 -14.25
N PRO A 401 36.28 -4.68 -14.92
CA PRO A 401 36.33 -4.63 -16.37
C PRO A 401 37.75 -4.93 -16.85
N ARG A 402 37.89 -5.66 -17.96
CA ARG A 402 39.15 -5.81 -18.70
C ARG A 402 38.89 -5.55 -20.19
N PRO A 403 39.95 -5.21 -20.92
CA PRO A 403 40.65 -3.92 -20.95
C PRO A 403 40.10 -2.98 -22.04
#